data_AF-A0AA35T6I7-F1
#
_entry.id   AF-A0AA35T6I7-F1
#
_cell.length_a   1.000
_cell.length_b   1.000
_cell.length_c   1.000
_cell.angle_alpha   90.00
_cell.angle_beta   90.00
_cell.angle_gamma   90.00
#
_symmetry.space_group_name_H-M   'P 1'
#
loop_
_entity.id
_entity.type
_entity.pdbx_description
1 polymer ?
#
loop_
_entity_poly.entity_id
_entity_poly.type
_entity_poly.pdbx_seq_one_letter_code
_entity_poly.pdbx_strand_id
1 'polypeptide(L)'
;MEKEEKEPQALKMHCLSFVVERCAKNGVDALLKLLLHCREDGVAESLDRFLRQCLQDYPNLRSQLLREMVATLAKTPPGGPPSAVSLFQQMVFGKRSESEEALESCSVCGDLITSVKKCSRCKQALYCGVECQTLAWTVGNHRKLCKIWTTIRDAEKDTKTTSER
;
A
#
# COMPACT_ATOMS: atom_id res chain seq x y z
N MET A 1 19.50 21.99 6.40
CA MET A 1 20.39 20.83 6.63
C MET A 1 20.07 20.09 7.93
N GLU A 2 20.64 20.39 9.12
CA GLU A 2 20.40 19.53 10.32
C GLU A 2 18.92 19.40 10.79
N LYS A 3 18.06 20.37 10.46
CA LYS A 3 16.62 20.32 10.79
C LYS A 3 15.80 19.47 9.80
N GLU A 4 16.19 19.42 8.53
CA GLU A 4 15.50 18.64 7.48
C GLU A 4 15.78 17.14 7.64
N GLU A 5 16.99 16.75 8.04
CA GLU A 5 17.34 15.33 8.28
C GLU A 5 16.57 14.70 9.46
N LYS A 6 16.06 15.52 10.39
CA LYS A 6 15.29 15.04 11.55
C LYS A 6 13.79 14.85 11.23
N GLU A 7 13.28 15.41 10.14
CA GLU A 7 11.85 15.34 9.82
C GLU A 7 11.39 13.94 9.42
N PRO A 8 12.09 13.19 8.53
CA PRO A 8 11.72 11.81 8.22
C PRO A 8 11.73 10.92 9.46
N GLN A 9 12.70 11.10 10.36
CA GLN A 9 12.77 10.34 11.60
C GLN A 9 11.60 10.66 12.53
N ALA A 10 11.24 11.93 12.69
CA ALA A 10 10.11 12.33 13.52
C ALA A 10 8.78 11.78 12.95
N LEU A 11 8.58 11.78 11.63
CA LEU A 11 7.41 11.17 11.02
C LEU A 11 7.39 9.65 11.20
N LYS A 12 8.53 8.96 11.07
CA LYS A 12 8.64 7.52 11.36
C LYS A 12 8.19 7.22 12.78
N MET A 13 8.68 7.98 13.76
CA MET A 13 8.30 7.79 15.16
C MET A 13 6.82 8.07 15.42
N HIS A 14 6.26 9.10 14.79
CA HIS A 14 4.82 9.37 14.87
C HIS A 14 3.98 8.24 14.27
N CYS A 15 4.36 7.73 13.10
CA CYS A 15 3.67 6.61 12.46
C CYS A 15 3.71 5.35 13.35
N LEU A 16 4.85 5.07 14.00
CA LEU A 16 4.96 4.00 14.97
C LEU A 16 4.02 4.22 16.18
N SER A 17 4.00 5.43 16.75
CA SER A 17 3.07 5.78 17.84
C SER A 17 1.62 5.57 17.40
N PHE A 18 1.27 6.04 16.22
CA PHE A 18 -0.07 5.92 15.65
C PHE A 18 -0.48 4.45 15.47
N VAL A 19 0.41 3.61 14.96
CA VAL A 19 0.19 2.15 14.86
C VAL A 19 -0.01 1.53 16.24
N VAL A 20 0.85 1.85 17.21
CA VAL A 20 0.77 1.32 18.58
C VAL A 20 -0.54 1.72 19.24
N GLU A 21 -0.96 2.97 19.13
CA GLU A 21 -2.25 3.44 19.66
C GLU A 21 -3.44 2.73 19.01
N ARG A 22 -3.38 2.48 17.70
CA ARG A 22 -4.45 1.78 16.97
C ARG A 22 -4.51 0.30 17.35
N CYS A 23 -3.36 -0.34 17.55
CA CYS A 23 -3.27 -1.68 18.13
C CYS A 23 -3.82 -1.73 19.56
N ALA A 24 -3.47 -0.78 20.42
CA ALA A 24 -3.96 -0.72 21.79
C ALA A 24 -5.48 -0.55 21.86
N LYS A 25 -6.06 0.23 20.93
CA LYS A 25 -7.50 0.50 20.88
C LYS A 25 -8.32 -0.66 20.28
N ASN A 26 -7.82 -1.32 19.23
CA ASN A 26 -8.62 -2.26 18.43
C ASN A 26 -8.05 -3.69 18.36
N GLY A 27 -6.87 -3.93 18.90
CA GLY A 27 -6.11 -5.17 18.72
C GLY A 27 -5.33 -5.23 17.40
N VAL A 28 -4.29 -6.06 17.39
CA VAL A 28 -3.39 -6.22 16.23
C VAL A 28 -4.12 -6.85 15.05
N ASP A 29 -4.98 -7.86 15.28
CA ASP A 29 -5.70 -8.54 14.21
C ASP A 29 -6.65 -7.62 13.43
N ALA A 30 -7.31 -6.69 14.14
CA ALA A 30 -8.18 -5.70 13.51
C ALA A 30 -7.36 -4.74 12.63
N LEU A 31 -6.19 -4.31 13.12
CA LEU A 31 -5.30 -3.45 12.34
C LEU A 31 -4.76 -4.17 11.11
N LEU A 32 -4.29 -5.42 11.24
CA LEU A 32 -3.79 -6.19 10.10
C LEU A 32 -4.86 -6.38 9.02
N LYS A 33 -6.10 -6.70 9.41
CA LYS A 33 -7.23 -6.80 8.47
C LYS A 33 -7.49 -5.48 7.76
N LEU A 34 -7.38 -4.35 8.45
CA LEU A 34 -7.56 -3.02 7.87
C LEU A 34 -6.44 -2.70 6.85
N LEU A 35 -5.17 -2.91 7.24
CA LEU A 35 -4.01 -2.56 6.41
C LEU A 35 -3.89 -3.47 5.18
N LEU A 36 -4.30 -4.74 5.29
CA LEU A 36 -4.25 -5.72 4.19
C LEU A 36 -5.56 -5.80 3.40
N HIS A 37 -6.53 -4.95 3.70
CA HIS A 37 -7.78 -4.89 2.93
C HIS A 37 -7.56 -4.19 1.60
N CYS A 38 -8.00 -4.85 0.54
CA CYS A 38 -7.91 -4.34 -0.82
C CYS A 38 -9.30 -4.35 -1.48
N ARG A 39 -9.61 -3.34 -2.29
CA ARG A 39 -10.83 -3.31 -3.09
C ARG A 39 -10.78 -4.33 -4.23
N GLU A 40 -11.92 -4.51 -4.90
CA GLU A 40 -12.04 -5.44 -6.03
C GLU A 40 -11.20 -5.04 -7.25
N ASP A 41 -10.82 -3.78 -7.36
CA ASP A 41 -9.92 -3.24 -8.39
C ASP A 41 -8.42 -3.32 -8.02
N GLY A 42 -8.07 -3.87 -6.86
CA GLY A 42 -6.68 -3.95 -6.42
C GLY A 42 -6.20 -2.76 -5.57
N VAL A 43 -7.06 -1.78 -5.30
CA VAL A 43 -6.68 -0.58 -4.55
C VAL A 43 -6.72 -0.79 -3.04
N ALA A 44 -5.61 -0.51 -2.34
CA ALA A 44 -5.48 -0.57 -0.88
C ALA A 44 -6.00 0.72 -0.19
N GLU A 45 -7.26 1.07 -0.45
CA GLU A 45 -7.89 2.32 0.01
C GLU A 45 -7.91 2.46 1.55
N SER A 46 -8.07 1.36 2.28
CA SER A 46 -8.09 1.34 3.75
C SER A 46 -6.73 1.72 4.35
N LEU A 47 -5.63 1.18 3.78
CA LEU A 47 -4.26 1.56 4.12
C LEU A 47 -4.01 3.03 3.80
N ASP A 48 -4.49 3.49 2.64
CA ASP A 48 -4.34 4.88 2.22
C ASP A 48 -5.04 5.86 3.18
N ARG A 49 -6.28 5.58 3.58
CA ARG A 49 -6.99 6.34 4.61
C ARG A 49 -6.28 6.31 5.96
N PHE A 50 -5.77 5.15 6.36
CA PHE A 50 -5.04 5.00 7.62
C PHE A 50 -3.82 5.93 7.67
N LEU A 51 -3.02 5.96 6.60
CA LEU A 51 -1.87 6.84 6.52
C LEU A 51 -2.26 8.32 6.39
N ARG A 52 -3.33 8.65 5.67
CA ARG A 52 -3.86 10.03 5.64
C ARG A 52 -4.24 10.52 7.03
N GLN A 53 -4.91 9.68 7.83
CA GLN A 53 -5.23 10.02 9.22
C GLN A 53 -3.96 10.18 10.05
N CYS A 54 -2.98 9.28 9.89
CA CYS A 54 -1.68 9.40 10.56
C CYS A 54 -1.01 10.75 10.25
N LEU A 55 -1.04 11.21 9.00
CA LEU A 55 -0.44 12.48 8.59
C LEU A 55 -1.24 13.69 9.12
N GLN A 56 -2.58 13.59 9.18
CA GLN A 56 -3.45 14.62 9.75
C GLN A 56 -3.24 14.80 11.26
N ASP A 57 -2.99 13.70 11.98
CA ASP A 57 -2.80 13.71 13.43
C ASP A 57 -1.36 14.10 13.83
N TYR A 58 -0.48 14.39 12.87
CA TYR A 58 0.91 14.72 13.16
C TYR A 58 1.04 16.08 13.86
N PRO A 59 1.64 16.13 15.07
CA PRO A 59 1.61 17.33 15.92
C PRO A 59 2.48 18.48 15.41
N ASN A 60 3.51 18.22 14.60
CA ASN A 60 4.45 19.26 14.17
C ASN A 60 4.04 19.91 12.84
N LEU A 61 3.08 20.83 12.90
CA LEU A 61 2.53 21.61 11.77
C LEU A 61 3.54 22.56 11.07
N ARG A 62 4.79 22.61 11.54
CA ARG A 62 5.86 23.46 11.00
C ARG A 62 6.72 22.79 9.92
N SER A 63 6.67 21.46 9.77
CA SER A 63 7.40 20.78 8.69
C SER A 63 6.83 21.20 7.34
N GLN A 64 7.68 21.79 6.49
CA GLN A 64 7.27 22.20 5.15
C GLN A 64 6.96 20.98 4.28
N LEU A 65 7.80 19.95 4.36
CA LEU A 65 7.68 18.72 3.59
C LEU A 65 6.36 17.97 3.91
N LEU A 66 5.98 17.90 5.18
CA LEU A 66 4.71 17.29 5.56
C LEU A 66 3.51 18.10 5.06
N ARG A 67 3.56 19.43 5.13
CA ARG A 67 2.49 20.28 4.60
C ARG A 67 2.32 20.07 3.10
N GLU A 68 3.42 19.95 2.36
CA GLU A 68 3.40 19.65 0.93
C GLU A 68 2.78 18.27 0.64
N MET A 69 3.10 17.24 1.44
CA MET A 69 2.46 15.93 1.34
C MET A 69 0.95 16.00 1.61
N VAL A 70 0.53 16.62 2.72
CA VAL A 70 -0.89 16.75 3.06
C VAL A 70 -1.64 17.55 1.99
N ALA A 71 -1.05 18.64 1.48
CA ALA A 71 -1.62 19.43 0.40
C ALA A 71 -1.73 18.64 -0.92
N THR A 72 -0.78 17.75 -1.20
CA THR A 72 -0.83 16.87 -2.36
C THR A 72 -1.93 15.82 -2.21
N LEU A 73 -2.02 15.17 -1.05
CA LEU A 73 -3.05 14.17 -0.76
C LEU A 73 -4.45 14.77 -0.72
N ALA A 74 -4.61 16.01 -0.24
CA ALA A 74 -5.90 16.70 -0.25
C ALA A 74 -6.51 16.86 -1.66
N LYS A 75 -5.68 16.79 -2.72
CA LYS A 75 -6.11 16.88 -4.12
C LYS A 75 -6.48 15.52 -4.73
N THR A 76 -6.28 14.42 -4.01
CA THR A 76 -6.55 13.06 -4.52
C THR A 76 -7.52 12.31 -3.60
N PRO A 77 -8.43 11.49 -4.17
CA PRO A 77 -9.28 10.63 -3.36
C PRO A 77 -8.44 9.55 -2.67
N PRO A 78 -8.89 8.99 -1.53
CA PRO A 78 -8.24 7.84 -0.93
C PRO A 78 -8.07 6.68 -1.92
N GLY A 79 -6.86 6.13 -2.00
CA GLY A 79 -6.49 5.09 -2.97
C GLY A 79 -6.16 5.59 -4.38
N GLY A 80 -6.32 6.89 -4.67
CA GLY A 80 -5.89 7.50 -5.92
C GLY A 80 -4.40 7.85 -5.95
N PRO A 81 -3.77 7.97 -7.14
CA PRO A 81 -2.37 8.37 -7.26
C PRO A 81 -2.16 9.89 -7.14
N PRO A 82 -1.08 10.37 -6.48
CA PRO A 82 -0.19 9.58 -5.62
C PRO A 82 -0.91 9.14 -4.34
N SER A 83 -0.67 7.88 -3.96
CA SER A 83 -1.17 7.34 -2.69
C SER A 83 -0.37 7.89 -1.51
N ALA A 84 -0.99 7.89 -0.33
CA ALA A 84 -0.32 8.21 0.92
C ALA A 84 0.86 7.28 1.19
N VAL A 85 0.75 6.00 0.85
CA VAL A 85 1.86 5.03 0.94
C VAL A 85 3.04 5.47 0.09
N SER A 86 2.80 5.84 -1.18
CA SER A 86 3.89 6.23 -2.09
C SER A 86 4.60 7.51 -1.64
N LEU A 87 3.86 8.51 -1.15
CA LEU A 87 4.48 9.73 -0.63
C LEU A 87 5.22 9.47 0.69
N PHE A 88 4.67 8.62 1.56
CA PHE A 88 5.31 8.22 2.80
C PHE A 88 6.63 7.49 2.54
N GLN A 89 6.63 6.53 1.60
CA GLN A 89 7.83 5.83 1.18
C GLN A 89 8.88 6.81 0.64
N GLN A 90 8.48 7.74 -0.23
CA GLN A 90 9.39 8.74 -0.78
C GLN A 90 10.02 9.62 0.32
N MET A 91 9.25 10.02 1.34
CA MET A 91 9.78 10.82 2.44
C MET A 91 10.73 10.01 3.36
N VAL A 92 10.38 8.76 3.64
CA VAL A 92 11.08 7.92 4.63
C VAL A 92 12.34 7.29 4.08
N PHE A 93 12.33 6.91 2.79
CA PHE A 93 13.39 6.16 2.12
C PHE A 93 14.05 6.95 0.97
N GLY A 94 13.49 8.09 0.58
CA GLY A 94 13.93 8.83 -0.60
C GLY A 94 13.23 8.35 -1.88
N LYS A 95 13.56 9.00 -3.00
CA LYS A 95 13.09 8.59 -4.32
C LYS A 95 13.79 7.28 -4.71
N ARG A 96 13.03 6.33 -5.26
CA ARG A 96 13.56 5.11 -5.88
C ARG A 96 14.56 5.46 -6.99
N SER A 97 15.61 4.67 -7.12
CA SER A 97 16.55 4.80 -8.24
C SER A 97 15.89 4.36 -9.55
N GLU A 98 16.48 4.73 -10.69
CA GLU A 98 16.00 4.31 -12.01
C GLU A 98 15.89 2.78 -12.13
N SER A 99 16.81 2.03 -11.49
CA SER A 99 16.77 0.57 -11.48
C SER A 99 15.62 0.00 -10.63
N GLU A 100 15.17 0.74 -9.62
CA GLU A 100 14.08 0.34 -8.71
C GLU A 100 12.70 0.73 -9.23
N GLU A 101 12.60 1.75 -10.10
CA GLU A 101 11.32 2.18 -10.69
C GLU A 101 10.67 1.06 -11.53
N ALA A 102 11.47 0.17 -12.14
CA ALA A 102 11.00 -0.97 -12.90
C ALA A 102 10.56 -2.18 -12.03
N LEU A 103 10.84 -2.15 -10.72
CA LEU A 103 10.52 -3.26 -9.82
C LEU A 103 9.10 -3.13 -9.26
N GLU A 104 8.40 -4.26 -9.30
CA GLU A 104 7.10 -4.40 -8.66
C GLU A 104 7.25 -4.43 -7.14
N SER A 105 6.20 -4.06 -6.41
CA SER A 105 6.18 -4.08 -4.95
C SER A 105 5.27 -5.19 -4.42
N CYS A 106 5.65 -5.78 -3.29
CA CYS A 106 4.84 -6.78 -2.60
C CYS A 106 3.51 -6.18 -2.15
N SER A 107 2.39 -6.86 -2.44
CA SER A 107 1.04 -6.41 -2.08
C SER A 107 0.75 -6.42 -0.57
N VAL A 108 1.71 -6.84 0.27
CA VAL A 108 1.56 -7.00 1.72
C VAL A 108 2.52 -6.12 2.48
N CYS A 109 3.83 -6.28 2.25
CA CYS A 109 4.87 -5.52 2.96
C CYS A 109 5.37 -4.29 2.19
N GLY A 110 5.07 -4.19 0.89
CA GLY A 110 5.55 -3.10 0.04
C GLY A 110 7.01 -3.21 -0.42
N ASP A 111 7.74 -4.26 -0.01
CA ASP A 111 9.13 -4.49 -0.46
C ASP A 111 9.20 -4.70 -1.97
N LEU A 112 10.30 -4.25 -2.58
CA LEU A 112 10.57 -4.47 -4.00
C LEU A 112 10.79 -5.96 -4.29
N ILE A 113 10.17 -6.44 -5.36
CA ILE A 113 10.23 -7.83 -5.80
C ILE A 113 11.26 -7.93 -6.93
N THR A 114 12.39 -8.58 -6.64
CA THR A 114 13.45 -8.85 -7.62
C THR A 114 13.17 -10.07 -8.50
N SER A 115 12.24 -10.94 -8.09
CA SER A 115 11.78 -12.09 -8.89
C SER A 115 10.27 -12.26 -8.78
N VAL A 116 9.57 -12.21 -9.92
CA VAL A 116 8.10 -12.11 -9.97
C VAL A 116 7.44 -13.37 -9.41
N LYS A 117 6.98 -13.31 -8.15
CA LYS A 117 6.12 -14.34 -7.54
C LYS A 117 4.68 -13.85 -7.54
N LYS A 118 4.04 -13.95 -8.71
CA LYS A 118 2.60 -13.71 -8.87
C LYS A 118 1.82 -14.88 -8.28
N CYS A 119 0.65 -14.59 -7.73
CA CYS A 119 -0.30 -15.65 -7.37
C CYS A 119 -0.59 -16.51 -8.60
N SER A 120 -0.33 -17.82 -8.53
CA SER A 120 -0.46 -18.74 -9.66
C SER A 120 -1.88 -18.82 -10.22
N ARG A 121 -2.90 -18.57 -9.37
CA ARG A 121 -4.32 -18.67 -9.71
C ARG A 121 -4.86 -17.43 -10.41
N CYS A 122 -4.80 -16.25 -9.78
CA CYS A 122 -5.33 -15.03 -10.39
C CYS A 122 -4.32 -14.31 -11.30
N LYS A 123 -3.02 -14.50 -11.06
CA LYS A 123 -1.89 -13.80 -11.70
C LYS A 123 -1.86 -12.28 -11.49
N GLN A 124 -2.65 -11.77 -10.54
CA GLN A 124 -2.76 -10.34 -10.25
C GLN A 124 -1.97 -9.90 -9.01
N ALA A 125 -2.09 -10.60 -7.87
CA ALA A 125 -1.33 -10.25 -6.66
C ALA A 125 0.14 -10.67 -6.77
N LEU A 126 1.04 -9.87 -6.21
CA LEU A 126 2.48 -10.12 -6.16
C LEU A 126 2.98 -10.20 -4.72
N TYR A 127 3.86 -11.14 -4.44
CA TYR A 127 4.41 -11.36 -3.10
C TYR A 127 5.92 -11.49 -3.15
N CYS A 128 6.63 -11.04 -2.11
CA CYS A 128 8.07 -11.30 -1.98
C CYS A 128 8.36 -12.77 -1.56
N GLY A 129 7.42 -13.41 -0.85
CA GLY A 129 7.57 -14.75 -0.27
C GLY A 129 6.26 -15.41 0.13
N VAL A 130 6.35 -16.66 0.59
CA VAL A 130 5.19 -17.48 0.98
C VAL A 130 4.51 -16.96 2.24
N GLU A 131 5.26 -16.28 3.10
CA GLU A 131 4.79 -15.67 4.34
C GLU A 131 3.80 -14.54 4.02
N CYS A 132 4.17 -13.62 3.12
CA CYS A 132 3.29 -12.56 2.66
C CYS A 132 2.08 -13.13 1.91
N GLN A 133 2.27 -14.14 1.05
CA GLN A 133 1.15 -14.80 0.39
C GLN A 133 0.15 -15.41 1.38
N THR A 134 0.66 -16.06 2.43
CA THR A 134 -0.15 -16.68 3.49
C THR A 134 -0.91 -15.61 4.26
N LEU A 135 -0.25 -14.52 4.65
CA LEU A 135 -0.86 -13.42 5.38
C LEU A 135 -1.98 -12.73 4.57
N ALA A 136 -1.74 -12.48 3.28
CA ALA A 136 -2.77 -11.95 2.37
C ALA A 136 -3.98 -12.90 2.23
N TRP A 137 -3.74 -14.21 2.29
CA TRP A 137 -4.77 -15.23 2.15
C TRP A 137 -5.61 -15.42 3.40
N THR A 138 -4.97 -15.46 4.58
CA THR A 138 -5.62 -15.78 5.87
C THR A 138 -6.12 -14.56 6.62
N VAL A 139 -5.39 -13.44 6.58
CA VAL A 139 -5.71 -12.21 7.32
C VAL A 139 -6.26 -11.13 6.40
N GLY A 140 -5.63 -10.96 5.23
CA GLY A 140 -6.16 -10.10 4.18
C GLY A 140 -7.42 -10.68 3.54
N ASN A 141 -7.85 -10.06 2.43
CA ASN A 141 -9.02 -10.51 1.69
C ASN A 141 -8.68 -11.17 0.34
N HIS A 142 -7.41 -11.58 0.14
CA HIS A 142 -6.98 -12.16 -1.14
C HIS A 142 -7.75 -13.43 -1.49
N ARG A 143 -8.17 -14.26 -0.51
CA ARG A 143 -8.98 -15.45 -0.79
C ARG A 143 -10.27 -15.13 -1.57
N LYS A 144 -10.93 -14.01 -1.25
CA LYS A 144 -12.12 -13.52 -1.97
C LYS A 144 -11.72 -12.94 -3.32
N LEU A 145 -10.74 -12.02 -3.31
CA LEU A 145 -10.31 -11.29 -4.51
C LEU A 145 -9.70 -12.20 -5.58
N CYS A 146 -8.98 -13.25 -5.18
CA CYS A 146 -8.39 -14.23 -6.08
C CYS A 146 -9.44 -14.86 -6.99
N LYS A 147 -10.63 -15.17 -6.45
CA LYS A 147 -11.74 -15.71 -7.27
C LYS A 147 -12.25 -14.67 -8.25
N ILE A 148 -12.50 -13.45 -7.78
CA ILE A 148 -13.02 -12.33 -8.60
C ILE A 148 -12.06 -12.04 -9.77
N TRP A 149 -10.77 -11.88 -9.48
CA TRP A 149 -9.76 -11.57 -10.49
C TRP A 149 -9.52 -12.73 -11.47
N THR A 150 -9.64 -13.97 -11.02
CA THR A 150 -9.62 -15.12 -11.94
C THR A 150 -10.79 -15.04 -12.91
N THR A 151 -12.01 -14.80 -12.43
CA THR A 151 -13.21 -14.67 -13.28
C THR A 151 -13.08 -13.52 -14.29
N ILE A 152 -12.65 -12.34 -13.84
CA ILE A 152 -12.45 -11.18 -14.72
C ILE A 152 -11.44 -11.52 -15.83
N ARG A 153 -10.26 -12.04 -15.46
CA ARG A 153 -9.21 -12.38 -16.40
C ARG A 153 -9.66 -13.42 -17.43
N ASP A 154 -10.41 -14.43 -17.01
CA ASP A 154 -10.86 -15.48 -17.90
C ASP A 154 -11.94 -14.94 -18.88
N ALA A 155 -12.86 -14.09 -18.40
CA ALA A 155 -13.81 -13.38 -19.27
C ALA A 155 -13.13 -12.44 -20.30
N GLU A 156 -12.05 -11.76 -19.91
CA GLU A 156 -11.26 -10.92 -20.82
C GLU A 156 -10.58 -11.72 -21.94
N LYS A 157 -10.16 -12.97 -21.66
CA LYS A 157 -9.58 -13.86 -22.68
C LYS A 157 -10.63 -14.33 -23.67
N ASP A 158 -11.79 -14.75 -23.19
CA ASP A 158 -12.86 -15.25 -24.05
C ASP A 158 -13.37 -14.16 -25.02
N THR A 159 -13.42 -12.91 -24.53
CA THR A 159 -13.81 -11.75 -25.35
C THR A 159 -12.79 -11.48 -26.47
N LYS A 160 -11.48 -11.53 -26.18
CA LYS A 160 -10.43 -11.35 -27.20
C LYS A 160 -10.40 -12.46 -28.24
N THR A 161 -10.61 -13.70 -27.80
CA THR A 161 -10.63 -14.87 -28.70
C THR A 161 -11.84 -14.86 -29.65
N THR A 162 -12.92 -14.18 -29.27
CA THR A 162 -14.14 -14.05 -30.07
C THR A 162 -14.08 -12.87 -31.05
N SER A 163 -13.32 -11.81 -30.75
CA SER A 163 -13.17 -10.67 -31.69
C SER A 163 -12.07 -10.86 -32.75
N GLU A 164 -11.28 -11.93 -32.65
CA GLU A 164 -10.24 -12.31 -33.62
C GLU A 164 -10.68 -13.45 -34.57
N ARG A 165 -11.96 -13.87 -34.49
CA ARG A 165 -12.63 -14.78 -35.43
C ARG A 165 -13.68 -14.05 -36.24
#